data_AF-A0A3D1BJ71-F1
#
_entry.id   AF-A0A3D1BJ71-F1
#
_cell.length_a   1.000
_cell.length_b   1.000
_cell.length_c   1.000
_cell.angle_alpha   90.00
_cell.angle_beta   90.00
_cell.angle_gamma   90.00
#
_symmetry.space_group_name_H-M   'P 1'
#
loop_
_entity.id
_entity.type
_entity.pdbx_description
1 polymer ?
#
loop_
_entity_poly.entity_id
_entity_poly.type
_entity_poly.pdbx_seq_one_letter_code
_entity_poly.pdbx_strand_id
1 'polypeptide(L)'
;MAKSVKYDEEARKSLKAGVDSISNAVKTTLGPKGRNVAIAKSFGSQVVTKDGVTVAKEIEVENPFENVGVEMIKEAASRTNDMAGDGTTTVIVIAQAIATLGFRNVTAGANPISVKRGVDKGVEVVVKALKKLSKKISGKEEISQVATISANNDKELGEMIGEVFDQIGKDGVVTVEEAKGFKDEVAYTEGMQFDNGYVSPYFVNDPESLETVMEDPYILVTDKKLSNLQDIQAIAEKVLSAADKPIVIIADEIENQALATLVVNKLRGTLNVVAIKAPGFGDRKKEMLQDIAVITGASFISEEIGRTLESIEVSDLGSAKKVVVSKEGTVIVEGSGIKKDIKERVAEIKKQVEKSTSNYDKEKLQERLAKLSGGVAIIKVGAASEIEAKEKKQRVQDAINATRAAIEEGVVAGGGLAFHNVKKVLDNIKLEDIDEQLGIEILRSVLS
;
A
#
# COMPACT_ATOMS: atom_id res chain seq x y z
N MET A 1 -13.44 4.96 -32.87
CA MET A 1 -14.57 5.85 -32.49
C MET A 1 -14.15 7.29 -32.67
N ALA A 2 -15.04 8.14 -33.19
CA ALA A 2 -14.82 9.59 -33.24
C ALA A 2 -14.71 10.17 -31.81
N LYS A 3 -13.95 11.26 -31.63
CA LYS A 3 -13.73 11.91 -30.34
C LYS A 3 -14.50 13.22 -30.27
N SER A 4 -15.20 13.45 -29.16
CA SER A 4 -15.81 14.75 -28.84
C SER A 4 -14.82 15.60 -28.06
N VAL A 5 -14.75 16.89 -28.38
CA VAL A 5 -13.80 17.83 -27.77
C VAL A 5 -14.56 19.06 -27.24
N LYS A 6 -14.28 19.44 -25.99
CA LYS A 6 -14.74 20.68 -25.35
C LYS A 6 -13.54 21.58 -25.08
N TYR A 7 -13.77 22.89 -25.12
CA TYR A 7 -12.73 23.90 -24.94
C TYR A 7 -13.05 24.82 -23.77
N ASP A 8 -12.00 25.50 -23.30
CA ASP A 8 -12.06 26.65 -22.40
C ASP A 8 -13.01 26.49 -21.19
N GLU A 9 -13.99 27.38 -21.08
CA GLU A 9 -14.90 27.45 -19.94
C GLU A 9 -15.82 26.22 -19.87
N GLU A 10 -16.27 25.71 -21.02
CA GLU A 10 -17.16 24.56 -21.06
C GLU A 10 -16.46 23.28 -20.58
N ALA A 11 -15.18 23.12 -20.95
CA ALA A 11 -14.33 22.04 -20.44
C ALA A 11 -14.14 22.19 -18.93
N ARG A 12 -13.74 23.37 -18.44
CA ARG A 12 -13.53 23.62 -16.99
C ARG A 12 -14.81 23.40 -16.18
N LYS A 13 -15.96 23.83 -16.69
CA LYS A 13 -17.26 23.63 -16.03
C LYS A 13 -17.61 22.14 -15.91
N SER A 14 -17.37 21.36 -16.96
CA SER A 14 -17.59 19.91 -16.95
C SER A 14 -16.64 19.21 -15.96
N LEU A 15 -15.36 19.55 -15.97
CA LEU A 15 -14.38 19.03 -15.00
C LEU A 15 -14.78 19.37 -13.56
N LYS A 16 -15.16 20.62 -13.30
CA LYS A 16 -15.60 21.07 -11.97
C LYS A 16 -16.82 20.28 -11.49
N ALA A 17 -17.80 20.04 -12.34
CA ALA A 17 -18.98 19.25 -11.97
C ALA A 17 -18.58 17.83 -11.57
N GLY A 18 -17.66 17.19 -12.29
CA GLY A 18 -17.08 15.91 -11.91
C GLY A 18 -16.39 15.93 -10.54
N VAL A 19 -15.49 16.90 -10.33
CA VAL A 19 -14.80 17.11 -9.04
C VAL A 19 -15.80 17.31 -7.90
N ASP A 20 -16.85 18.11 -8.13
CA ASP A 20 -17.88 18.36 -7.12
C ASP A 20 -18.70 17.10 -6.81
N SER A 21 -19.03 16.28 -7.80
CA SER A 21 -19.80 15.04 -7.61
C SER A 21 -19.10 14.08 -6.66
N ILE A 22 -17.82 13.78 -6.91
CA ILE A 22 -17.03 12.91 -6.01
C ILE A 22 -16.81 13.56 -4.64
N SER A 23 -16.41 14.84 -4.62
CA SER A 23 -16.03 15.51 -3.37
C SER A 23 -17.22 15.73 -2.44
N ASN A 24 -18.40 16.03 -2.98
CA ASN A 24 -19.60 16.27 -2.17
C ASN A 24 -20.10 15.01 -1.47
N ALA A 25 -19.91 13.83 -2.07
CA ALA A 25 -20.22 12.57 -1.42
C ALA A 25 -19.16 12.24 -0.35
N VAL A 26 -17.88 12.25 -0.73
CA VAL A 26 -16.79 11.82 0.14
C VAL A 26 -16.58 12.76 1.33
N LYS A 27 -16.69 14.08 1.18
CA LYS A 27 -16.47 15.03 2.29
C LYS A 27 -17.43 14.85 3.47
N THR A 28 -18.55 14.15 3.28
CA THR A 28 -19.50 13.86 4.37
C THR A 28 -18.94 12.87 5.38
N THR A 29 -17.91 12.10 5.01
CA THR A 29 -17.26 11.12 5.89
C THR A 29 -16.11 11.70 6.71
N LEU A 30 -15.73 12.96 6.49
CA LEU A 30 -14.55 13.56 7.12
C LEU A 30 -14.71 13.74 8.65
N GLY A 31 -13.73 13.22 9.38
CA GLY A 31 -13.53 13.48 10.81
C GLY A 31 -14.48 12.72 11.75
N PRO A 32 -14.43 13.00 13.07
CA PRO A 32 -15.15 12.21 14.09
C PRO A 32 -16.67 12.30 13.99
N LYS A 33 -17.19 13.34 13.33
CA LYS A 33 -18.62 13.54 13.06
C LYS A 33 -18.99 13.19 11.61
N GLY A 34 -18.13 12.45 10.92
CA GLY A 34 -18.40 11.89 9.60
C GLY A 34 -19.66 11.03 9.60
N ARG A 35 -20.47 11.20 8.55
CA ARG A 35 -21.71 10.47 8.33
C ARG A 35 -21.45 9.22 7.52
N ASN A 36 -22.32 8.22 7.69
CA ASN A 36 -22.28 7.01 6.89
C ASN A 36 -22.77 7.30 5.47
N VAL A 37 -22.13 6.65 4.50
CA VAL A 37 -22.57 6.58 3.11
C VAL A 37 -23.04 5.16 2.85
N ALA A 38 -24.25 5.01 2.32
CA ALA A 38 -24.80 3.74 1.90
C ALA A 38 -24.53 3.54 0.40
N ILE A 39 -23.95 2.40 0.05
CA ILE A 39 -23.53 2.04 -1.30
C ILE A 39 -24.30 0.80 -1.72
N ALA A 40 -24.99 0.93 -2.85
CA ALA A 40 -25.81 -0.15 -3.37
C ALA A 40 -24.97 -1.16 -4.16
N LYS A 41 -24.91 -2.42 -3.72
CA LYS A 41 -24.25 -3.49 -4.48
C LYS A 41 -25.28 -4.29 -5.29
N SER A 42 -24.93 -4.61 -6.54
CA SER A 42 -25.79 -5.40 -7.45
C SER A 42 -26.04 -6.83 -6.96
N PHE A 43 -25.14 -7.38 -6.15
CA PHE A 43 -25.25 -8.70 -5.53
C PHE A 43 -24.68 -8.66 -4.11
N GLY A 44 -25.26 -9.46 -3.21
CA GLY A 44 -24.81 -9.55 -1.81
C GLY A 44 -25.39 -8.47 -0.90
N SER A 45 -24.73 -8.26 0.25
CA SER A 45 -25.13 -7.28 1.25
C SER A 45 -24.76 -5.85 0.82
N GLN A 46 -25.66 -4.91 1.12
CA GLN A 46 -25.42 -3.48 0.92
C GLN A 46 -24.27 -3.01 1.82
N VAL A 47 -23.47 -2.06 1.34
CA VAL A 47 -22.32 -1.55 2.11
C VAL A 47 -22.69 -0.23 2.76
N VAL A 48 -22.39 -0.11 4.06
CA VAL A 48 -22.52 1.14 4.80
C VAL A 48 -21.13 1.47 5.36
N THR A 49 -20.55 2.59 4.95
CA THR A 49 -19.17 2.91 5.29
C THR A 49 -18.98 4.39 5.61
N LYS A 50 -17.93 4.68 6.39
CA LYS A 50 -17.35 6.02 6.58
C LYS A 50 -15.99 6.16 5.91
N ASP A 51 -15.51 5.13 5.23
CA ASP A 51 -14.24 5.19 4.53
C ASP A 51 -14.39 6.00 3.23
N GLY A 52 -13.65 7.10 3.14
CA GLY A 52 -13.62 7.96 1.96
C GLY A 52 -13.06 7.27 0.71
N VAL A 53 -12.16 6.29 0.87
CA VAL A 53 -11.58 5.52 -0.25
C VAL A 53 -12.66 4.65 -0.88
N THR A 54 -13.38 3.89 -0.07
CA THR A 54 -14.49 3.04 -0.52
C THR A 54 -15.58 3.86 -1.20
N VAL A 55 -15.96 5.01 -0.63
CA VAL A 55 -16.94 5.90 -1.27
C VAL A 55 -16.41 6.46 -2.59
N ALA A 56 -15.15 6.89 -2.63
CA ALA A 56 -14.55 7.45 -3.85
C ALA A 56 -14.51 6.43 -4.99
N LYS A 57 -14.18 5.15 -4.73
CA LYS A 57 -14.09 4.10 -5.74
C LYS A 57 -15.41 3.87 -6.48
N GLU A 58 -16.53 3.97 -5.76
CA GLU A 58 -17.88 3.65 -6.25
C GLU A 58 -18.55 4.79 -7.03
N ILE A 59 -17.93 5.99 -7.05
CA ILE A 59 -18.50 7.14 -7.75
C ILE A 59 -18.10 7.09 -9.23
N GLU A 60 -19.09 6.89 -10.08
CA GLU A 60 -18.96 7.03 -11.53
C GLU A 60 -20.03 7.98 -12.04
N VAL A 61 -19.72 8.75 -13.07
CA VAL A 61 -20.67 9.68 -13.71
C VAL A 61 -20.79 9.37 -15.19
N GLU A 62 -22.03 9.34 -15.70
CA GLU A 62 -22.31 8.97 -17.09
C GLU A 62 -21.69 9.93 -18.10
N ASN A 63 -21.61 11.23 -17.76
CA ASN A 63 -21.04 12.22 -18.65
C ASN A 63 -19.51 12.03 -18.74
N PRO A 64 -18.96 11.68 -19.91
CA PRO A 64 -17.54 11.37 -20.03
C PRO A 64 -16.63 12.56 -19.72
N PHE A 65 -17.09 13.80 -19.91
CA PHE A 65 -16.30 14.99 -19.58
C PHE A 65 -16.25 15.27 -18.08
N GLU A 66 -17.34 15.00 -17.37
CA GLU A 66 -17.39 15.09 -15.91
C GLU A 66 -16.58 13.95 -15.30
N ASN A 67 -16.64 12.76 -15.91
CA ASN A 67 -15.89 11.59 -15.43
C ASN A 67 -14.38 11.82 -15.44
N VAL A 68 -13.85 12.63 -16.37
CA VAL A 68 -12.43 13.04 -16.30
C VAL A 68 -12.11 13.73 -14.97
N GLY A 69 -12.97 14.63 -14.50
CA GLY A 69 -12.80 15.30 -13.21
C GLY A 69 -12.89 14.34 -12.03
N VAL A 70 -13.79 13.36 -12.09
CA VAL A 70 -13.92 12.29 -11.09
C VAL A 70 -12.64 11.46 -11.01
N GLU A 71 -12.17 10.94 -12.15
CA GLU A 71 -10.99 10.06 -12.20
C GLU A 71 -9.70 10.78 -11.76
N MET A 72 -9.53 12.07 -12.10
CA MET A 72 -8.41 12.87 -11.61
C MET A 72 -8.36 12.95 -10.07
N ILE A 73 -9.53 13.06 -9.43
CA ILE A 73 -9.62 13.12 -7.96
C ILE A 73 -9.42 11.75 -7.33
N LYS A 74 -9.98 10.68 -7.94
CA LYS A 74 -9.73 9.30 -7.50
C LYS A 74 -8.25 8.97 -7.53
N GLU A 75 -7.54 9.36 -8.59
CA GLU A 75 -6.11 9.13 -8.72
C GLU A 75 -5.31 9.86 -7.61
N ALA A 76 -5.66 11.11 -7.30
CA ALA A 76 -5.02 11.87 -6.22
C ALA A 76 -5.27 11.23 -4.83
N ALA A 77 -6.49 10.76 -4.59
CA ALA A 77 -6.85 10.05 -3.36
C ALA A 77 -6.11 8.72 -3.22
N SER A 78 -6.08 7.91 -4.29
CA SER A 78 -5.38 6.63 -4.32
C SER A 78 -3.89 6.80 -4.02
N ARG A 79 -3.21 7.73 -4.69
CA ARG A 79 -1.77 7.98 -4.45
C ARG A 79 -1.48 8.43 -3.01
N THR A 80 -2.40 9.19 -2.41
CA THR A 80 -2.25 9.62 -1.01
C THR A 80 -2.38 8.41 -0.07
N ASN A 81 -3.34 7.52 -0.34
CA ASN A 81 -3.50 6.28 0.39
C ASN A 81 -2.28 5.36 0.27
N ASP A 82 -1.78 5.19 -0.95
CA ASP A 82 -0.63 4.32 -1.23
C ASP A 82 0.63 4.81 -0.49
N MET A 83 0.83 6.13 -0.41
CA MET A 83 2.02 6.72 0.23
C MET A 83 1.91 6.89 1.75
N ALA A 84 0.73 7.27 2.26
CA ALA A 84 0.56 7.69 3.65
C ALA A 84 -0.39 6.79 4.45
N GLY A 85 -1.19 5.95 3.79
CA GLY A 85 -2.15 5.06 4.43
C GLY A 85 -3.41 5.71 4.97
N ASP A 86 -3.55 7.03 4.86
CA ASP A 86 -4.68 7.84 5.33
C ASP A 86 -4.69 9.19 4.59
N GLY A 87 -5.70 10.02 4.80
CA GLY A 87 -5.78 11.39 4.29
C GLY A 87 -6.49 11.54 2.95
N THR A 88 -7.08 10.46 2.43
CA THR A 88 -7.81 10.44 1.15
C THR A 88 -8.97 11.44 1.13
N THR A 89 -9.79 11.46 2.17
CA THR A 89 -10.87 12.44 2.30
C THR A 89 -10.33 13.88 2.36
N THR A 90 -9.22 14.10 3.08
CA THR A 90 -8.57 15.40 3.19
C THR A 90 -8.06 15.89 1.84
N VAL A 91 -7.41 15.02 1.04
CA VAL A 91 -6.89 15.41 -0.27
C VAL A 91 -8.01 15.78 -1.24
N ILE A 92 -9.14 15.04 -1.20
CA ILE A 92 -10.32 15.31 -2.04
C ILE A 92 -10.90 16.70 -1.71
N VAL A 93 -11.06 17.02 -0.42
CA VAL A 93 -11.59 18.32 0.03
C VAL A 93 -10.66 19.48 -0.38
N ILE A 94 -9.35 19.33 -0.18
CA ILE A 94 -8.37 20.34 -0.59
C ILE A 94 -8.36 20.52 -2.11
N ALA A 95 -8.39 19.42 -2.88
CA ALA A 95 -8.41 19.46 -4.33
C ALA A 95 -9.69 20.15 -4.87
N GLN A 96 -10.85 19.86 -4.29
CA GLN A 96 -12.10 20.56 -4.62
C GLN A 96 -11.99 22.07 -4.42
N ALA A 97 -11.40 22.49 -3.29
CA ALA A 97 -11.27 23.90 -2.94
C ALA A 97 -10.28 24.63 -3.89
N ILE A 98 -9.12 24.02 -4.18
CA ILE A 98 -8.14 24.55 -5.15
C ILE A 98 -8.76 24.65 -6.54
N ALA A 99 -9.43 23.59 -7.02
CA ALA A 99 -10.08 23.60 -8.34
C ALA A 99 -11.15 24.68 -8.44
N THR A 100 -11.97 24.84 -7.39
CA THR A 100 -13.04 25.84 -7.36
C THR A 100 -12.49 27.27 -7.43
N LEU A 101 -11.51 27.60 -6.59
CA LEU A 101 -10.91 28.94 -6.58
C LEU A 101 -10.04 29.20 -7.81
N GLY A 102 -9.30 28.18 -8.28
CA GLY A 102 -8.49 28.25 -9.49
C GLY A 102 -9.34 28.53 -10.72
N PHE A 103 -10.37 27.71 -10.98
CA PHE A 103 -11.25 27.92 -12.14
C PHE A 103 -11.97 29.25 -12.09
N ARG A 104 -12.42 29.71 -10.90
CA ARG A 104 -13.04 31.03 -10.75
C ARG A 104 -12.12 32.16 -11.20
N ASN A 105 -10.85 32.14 -10.77
CA ASN A 105 -9.88 33.17 -11.10
C ASN A 105 -9.44 33.11 -12.57
N VAL A 106 -9.31 31.91 -13.14
CA VAL A 106 -9.02 31.74 -14.57
C VAL A 106 -10.16 32.28 -15.43
N THR A 107 -11.42 32.04 -15.04
CA THR A 107 -12.59 32.66 -15.71
C THR A 107 -12.58 34.18 -15.58
N ALA A 108 -12.04 34.73 -14.49
CA ALA A 108 -11.86 36.18 -14.32
C ALA A 108 -10.66 36.76 -15.11
N GLY A 109 -9.92 35.94 -15.86
CA GLY A 109 -8.85 36.37 -16.75
C GLY A 109 -7.42 36.11 -16.24
N ALA A 110 -7.24 35.48 -15.08
CA ALA A 110 -5.92 35.12 -14.57
C ALA A 110 -5.25 34.05 -15.45
N ASN A 111 -3.93 34.16 -15.63
CA ASN A 111 -3.14 33.18 -16.37
C ASN A 111 -3.08 31.84 -15.60
N PRO A 112 -3.65 30.73 -16.13
CA PRO A 112 -3.70 29.45 -15.41
C PRO A 112 -2.31 28.88 -15.11
N ILE A 113 -1.31 29.16 -15.95
CA ILE A 113 0.07 28.67 -15.76
C ILE A 113 0.73 29.43 -14.59
N SER A 114 0.59 30.75 -14.54
CA SER A 114 1.12 31.55 -13.44
C SER A 114 0.42 31.22 -12.12
N VAL A 115 -0.91 31.08 -12.12
CA VAL A 115 -1.67 30.64 -10.92
C VAL A 115 -1.17 29.29 -10.41
N LYS A 116 -0.97 28.30 -11.31
CA LYS A 116 -0.40 27.00 -10.92
C LYS A 116 0.98 27.15 -10.28
N ARG A 117 1.89 27.91 -10.91
CA ARG A 117 3.25 28.14 -10.37
C ARG A 117 3.21 28.77 -8.98
N GLY A 118 2.29 29.72 -8.77
CA GLY A 118 2.04 30.31 -7.47
C GLY A 118 1.64 29.27 -6.42
N VAL A 119 0.66 28.43 -6.73
CA VAL A 119 0.23 27.33 -5.85
C VAL A 119 1.39 26.39 -5.55
N ASP A 120 2.13 25.93 -6.56
CA ASP A 120 3.26 25.00 -6.41
C ASP A 120 4.36 25.58 -5.48
N LYS A 121 4.74 26.85 -5.69
CA LYS A 121 5.69 27.57 -4.81
C LYS A 121 5.18 27.65 -3.37
N GLY A 122 3.88 27.91 -3.19
CA GLY A 122 3.25 27.95 -1.87
C GLY A 122 3.29 26.59 -1.16
N VAL A 123 2.99 25.51 -1.90
CA VAL A 123 3.02 24.14 -1.38
C VAL A 123 4.42 23.78 -0.86
N GLU A 124 5.48 24.11 -1.60
CA GLU A 124 6.85 23.85 -1.14
C GLU A 124 7.16 24.51 0.22
N VAL A 125 6.73 25.75 0.40
CA VAL A 125 6.95 26.49 1.65
C VAL A 125 6.11 25.89 2.79
N VAL A 126 4.86 25.53 2.52
CA VAL A 126 3.96 24.90 3.48
C VAL A 126 4.50 23.55 3.94
N VAL A 127 4.97 22.69 3.02
CA VAL A 127 5.57 21.39 3.34
C VAL A 127 6.81 21.57 4.22
N LYS A 128 7.69 22.53 3.89
CA LYS A 128 8.86 22.84 4.74
C LYS A 128 8.46 23.30 6.14
N ALA A 129 7.38 24.07 6.27
CA ALA A 129 6.86 24.52 7.56
C ALA A 129 6.26 23.35 8.37
N LEU A 130 5.49 22.46 7.72
CA LEU A 130 4.94 21.25 8.36
C LEU A 130 6.05 20.33 8.87
N LYS A 131 7.11 20.10 8.09
CA LYS A 131 8.28 19.30 8.53
C LYS A 131 8.97 19.89 9.76
N LYS A 132 8.99 21.22 9.90
CA LYS A 132 9.54 21.90 11.10
C LYS A 132 8.62 21.80 12.31
N LEU A 133 7.32 21.70 12.11
CA LEU A 133 6.33 21.50 13.18
C LEU A 133 6.20 20.03 13.59
N SER A 134 6.67 19.10 12.75
CA SER A 134 6.57 17.66 13.02
C SER A 134 7.29 17.29 14.32
N LYS A 135 6.57 16.57 15.18
CA LYS A 135 7.12 15.97 16.40
C LYS A 135 7.35 14.50 16.12
N LYS A 136 8.61 14.04 16.24
CA LYS A 136 8.92 12.61 16.18
C LYS A 136 8.26 11.88 17.36
N ILE A 137 7.64 10.74 17.07
CA ILE A 137 7.06 9.86 18.08
C ILE A 137 7.93 8.61 18.25
N SER A 138 8.03 8.12 19.46
CA SER A 138 8.75 6.88 19.75
C SER A 138 8.21 6.08 20.93
N GLY A 139 7.34 6.67 21.76
CA GLY A 139 6.74 5.96 22.88
C GLY A 139 5.47 5.20 22.48
N LYS A 140 5.24 4.04 23.10
CA LYS A 140 4.00 3.25 22.97
C LYS A 140 2.75 4.11 23.09
N GLU A 141 2.70 5.01 24.08
CA GLU A 141 1.54 5.89 24.31
C GLU A 141 1.23 6.80 23.10
N GLU A 142 2.26 7.39 22.49
CA GLU A 142 2.09 8.27 21.33
C GLU A 142 1.67 7.47 20.09
N ILE A 143 2.25 6.28 19.90
CA ILE A 143 1.90 5.35 18.82
C ILE A 143 0.43 4.90 18.96
N SER A 144 0.01 4.49 20.16
CA SER A 144 -1.38 4.13 20.45
C SER A 144 -2.34 5.29 20.24
N GLN A 145 -1.94 6.53 20.52
CA GLN A 145 -2.77 7.71 20.25
C GLN A 145 -3.00 7.90 18.75
N VAL A 146 -1.97 7.79 17.92
CA VAL A 146 -2.11 7.87 16.46
C VAL A 146 -3.05 6.78 15.97
N ALA A 147 -2.79 5.53 16.37
CA ALA A 147 -3.62 4.39 15.99
C ALA A 147 -5.09 4.57 16.42
N THR A 148 -5.34 5.09 17.63
CA THR A 148 -6.70 5.36 18.14
C THR A 148 -7.43 6.37 17.25
N ILE A 149 -6.78 7.47 16.88
CA ILE A 149 -7.39 8.51 16.06
C ILE A 149 -7.70 7.98 14.65
N SER A 150 -6.76 7.26 14.04
CA SER A 150 -6.96 6.66 12.71
C SER A 150 -7.98 5.51 12.73
N ALA A 151 -8.11 4.80 13.86
CA ALA A 151 -9.16 3.79 14.08
C ALA A 151 -10.52 4.40 14.47
N ASN A 152 -10.85 5.62 14.02
CA ASN A 152 -12.10 6.32 14.33
C ASN A 152 -12.38 6.52 15.85
N ASN A 153 -11.34 6.81 16.63
CA ASN A 153 -11.38 6.94 18.10
C ASN A 153 -11.68 5.62 18.84
N ASP A 154 -11.37 4.48 18.22
CA ASP A 154 -11.41 3.18 18.88
C ASP A 154 -10.13 2.98 19.73
N LYS A 155 -10.30 3.12 21.04
CA LYS A 155 -9.19 3.06 22.00
C LYS A 155 -8.66 1.63 22.17
N GLU A 156 -9.52 0.62 22.12
CA GLU A 156 -9.09 -0.78 22.27
C GLU A 156 -8.22 -1.20 21.08
N LEU A 157 -8.63 -0.84 19.87
CA LEU A 157 -7.82 -1.06 18.67
C LEU A 157 -6.52 -0.26 18.68
N GLY A 158 -6.55 1.01 19.12
CA GLY A 158 -5.35 1.83 19.21
C GLY A 158 -4.32 1.32 20.21
N GLU A 159 -4.77 0.83 21.37
CA GLU A 159 -3.89 0.18 22.36
C GLU A 159 -3.29 -1.11 21.80
N MET A 160 -4.10 -1.94 21.14
CA MET A 160 -3.65 -3.18 20.49
C MET A 160 -2.58 -2.92 19.41
N ILE A 161 -2.81 -1.95 18.53
CA ILE A 161 -1.85 -1.61 17.47
C ILE A 161 -0.55 -1.08 18.08
N GLY A 162 -0.63 -0.23 19.11
CA GLY A 162 0.57 0.26 19.79
C GLY A 162 1.38 -0.84 20.48
N GLU A 163 0.71 -1.84 21.06
CA GLU A 163 1.37 -3.04 21.61
C GLU A 163 2.08 -3.87 20.55
N VAL A 164 1.46 -4.00 19.38
CA VAL A 164 2.06 -4.71 18.25
C VAL A 164 3.36 -4.03 17.83
N PHE A 165 3.34 -2.71 17.57
CA PHE A 165 4.52 -1.95 17.16
C PHE A 165 5.63 -1.90 18.24
N ASP A 166 5.27 -1.91 19.52
CA ASP A 166 6.24 -1.98 20.63
C ASP A 166 6.97 -3.33 20.66
N GLN A 167 6.28 -4.43 20.35
CA GLN A 167 6.88 -5.78 20.33
C GLN A 167 7.69 -6.10 19.08
N ILE A 168 7.17 -5.79 17.88
CA ILE A 168 7.85 -6.12 16.61
C ILE A 168 8.90 -5.07 16.20
N GLY A 169 8.84 -3.89 16.83
CA GLY A 169 9.68 -2.75 16.46
C GLY A 169 9.18 -2.00 15.22
N LYS A 170 9.91 -0.96 14.85
CA LYS A 170 9.50 -0.04 13.76
C LYS A 170 9.46 -0.69 12.38
N ASP A 171 10.38 -1.62 12.14
CA ASP A 171 10.55 -2.31 10.86
C ASP A 171 9.77 -3.64 10.80
N GLY A 172 8.96 -3.93 11.83
CA GLY A 172 8.17 -5.15 11.89
C GLY A 172 6.95 -5.10 10.98
N VAL A 173 6.54 -6.29 10.56
CA VAL A 173 5.41 -6.48 9.64
C VAL A 173 4.15 -6.75 10.43
N VAL A 174 3.09 -6.00 10.12
CA VAL A 174 1.74 -6.21 10.68
C VAL A 174 0.80 -6.58 9.55
N THR A 175 0.08 -7.68 9.70
CA THR A 175 -1.00 -8.10 8.80
C THR A 175 -2.33 -8.15 9.56
N VAL A 176 -3.44 -7.96 8.84
CA VAL A 176 -4.79 -7.98 9.42
C VAL A 176 -5.62 -9.08 8.79
N GLU A 177 -6.27 -9.89 9.62
CA GLU A 177 -7.13 -11.00 9.22
C GLU A 177 -8.49 -10.93 9.90
N GLU A 178 -9.49 -11.58 9.31
CA GLU A 178 -10.78 -11.76 9.96
C GLU A 178 -10.71 -12.93 10.95
N ALA A 179 -11.11 -12.70 12.21
CA ALA A 179 -11.22 -13.75 13.20
C ALA A 179 -12.49 -14.58 12.94
N LYS A 180 -12.45 -15.87 13.28
CA LYS A 180 -13.63 -16.75 13.24
C LYS A 180 -14.61 -16.50 14.40
N GLY A 181 -14.27 -15.62 15.34
CA GLY A 181 -15.04 -15.36 16.55
C GLY A 181 -15.23 -13.86 16.80
N PHE A 182 -15.85 -13.53 17.93
CA PHE A 182 -16.20 -12.15 18.27
C PHE A 182 -15.04 -11.31 18.83
N LYS A 183 -13.94 -11.95 19.24
CA LYS A 183 -12.83 -11.29 19.93
C LYS A 183 -11.70 -10.98 18.97
N ASP A 184 -11.08 -9.83 19.20
CA ASP A 184 -9.83 -9.49 18.56
C ASP A 184 -8.67 -10.25 19.21
N GLU A 185 -7.74 -10.72 18.40
CA GLU A 185 -6.57 -11.48 18.85
C GLU A 185 -5.31 -11.01 18.12
N VAL A 186 -4.18 -11.04 18.81
CA VAL A 186 -2.87 -10.78 18.20
C VAL A 186 -2.04 -12.05 18.26
N ALA A 187 -1.50 -12.48 17.13
CA ALA A 187 -0.59 -13.61 17.03
C ALA A 187 0.75 -13.16 16.47
N TYR A 188 1.84 -13.51 17.15
CA TYR A 188 3.20 -13.25 16.68
C TYR A 188 3.77 -14.51 16.07
N THR A 189 4.23 -14.39 14.83
CA THR A 189 4.63 -15.53 14.00
C THR A 189 5.94 -15.25 13.29
N GLU A 190 6.61 -16.32 12.85
CA GLU A 190 7.80 -16.19 12.00
C GLU A 190 7.35 -15.89 10.58
N GLY A 191 8.00 -14.94 9.91
CA GLY A 191 7.66 -14.54 8.55
C GLY A 191 8.55 -13.40 8.08
N MET A 192 8.29 -12.90 6.87
CA MET A 192 9.05 -11.80 6.28
C MET A 192 8.21 -10.97 5.32
N GLN A 193 8.60 -9.71 5.14
CA GLN A 193 8.11 -8.85 4.06
C GLN A 193 9.28 -8.40 3.19
N PHE A 194 9.04 -8.35 1.89
CA PHE A 194 9.98 -7.75 0.94
C PHE A 194 9.27 -6.94 -0.14
N ASP A 195 10.05 -6.04 -0.74
CA ASP A 195 9.60 -5.04 -1.69
C ASP A 195 9.65 -5.67 -3.09
N ASN A 196 8.49 -6.16 -3.53
CA ASN A 196 8.12 -6.55 -4.89
C ASN A 196 6.73 -7.21 -4.82
N GLY A 197 5.80 -6.72 -5.62
CA GLY A 197 4.45 -7.24 -5.72
C GLY A 197 4.24 -8.22 -6.87
N TYR A 198 2.97 -8.52 -7.15
CA TYR A 198 2.59 -9.34 -8.30
C TYR A 198 3.03 -8.70 -9.61
N VAL A 199 3.52 -9.50 -10.56
CA VAL A 199 3.92 -8.98 -11.87
C VAL A 199 2.74 -8.65 -12.79
N SER A 200 1.53 -9.10 -12.43
CA SER A 200 0.31 -8.82 -13.19
C SER A 200 -0.90 -8.69 -12.27
N PRO A 201 -1.75 -7.65 -12.44
CA PRO A 201 -3.00 -7.50 -11.70
C PRO A 201 -3.98 -8.66 -11.90
N TYR A 202 -3.81 -9.47 -12.95
CA TYR A 202 -4.66 -10.64 -13.19
C TYR A 202 -4.46 -11.77 -12.16
N PHE A 203 -3.46 -11.68 -11.28
CA PHE A 203 -3.30 -12.62 -10.17
C PHE A 203 -4.17 -12.29 -8.95
N VAL A 204 -4.65 -11.05 -8.85
CA VAL A 204 -5.48 -10.55 -7.73
C VAL A 204 -6.71 -11.44 -7.55
N ASN A 205 -6.92 -11.91 -6.32
CA ASN A 205 -8.10 -12.68 -5.92
C ASN A 205 -8.90 -12.00 -4.80
N ASP A 206 -8.38 -10.92 -4.21
CA ASP A 206 -9.13 -9.98 -3.38
C ASP A 206 -9.24 -8.62 -4.10
N PRO A 207 -10.35 -8.35 -4.82
CA PRO A 207 -10.55 -7.08 -5.50
C PRO A 207 -10.76 -5.89 -4.56
N GLU A 208 -11.13 -6.11 -3.30
CA GLU A 208 -11.40 -5.03 -2.33
C GLU A 208 -10.08 -4.41 -1.86
N SER A 209 -9.10 -5.24 -1.50
CA SER A 209 -7.74 -4.81 -1.13
C SER A 209 -6.75 -4.70 -2.29
N LEU A 210 -7.11 -5.20 -3.48
CA LEU A 210 -6.20 -5.36 -4.64
C LEU A 210 -4.99 -6.25 -4.32
N GLU A 211 -5.23 -7.33 -3.58
CA GLU A 211 -4.19 -8.26 -3.15
C GLU A 211 -4.42 -9.66 -3.73
N THR A 212 -3.33 -10.43 -3.78
CA THR A 212 -3.39 -11.87 -3.97
C THR A 212 -3.10 -12.56 -2.65
N VAL A 213 -4.09 -13.25 -2.11
CA VAL A 213 -4.00 -14.02 -0.87
C VAL A 213 -3.91 -15.51 -1.20
N MET A 214 -2.80 -16.15 -0.82
CA MET A 214 -2.55 -17.57 -1.03
C MET A 214 -2.46 -18.28 0.33
N GLU A 215 -3.38 -19.20 0.60
CA GLU A 215 -3.40 -20.03 1.81
C GLU A 215 -2.71 -21.38 1.54
N ASP A 216 -1.85 -21.81 2.47
CA ASP A 216 -0.99 -23.01 2.41
C ASP A 216 -0.25 -23.22 1.06
N PRO A 217 0.38 -22.20 0.44
CA PRO A 217 0.98 -22.34 -0.88
C PRO A 217 2.29 -23.12 -0.87
N TYR A 218 2.60 -23.72 -2.03
CA TYR A 218 3.98 -24.03 -2.39
C TYR A 218 4.72 -22.75 -2.80
N ILE A 219 6.02 -22.69 -2.50
CA ILE A 219 6.86 -21.52 -2.80
C ILE A 219 8.10 -21.98 -3.57
N LEU A 220 8.20 -21.55 -4.83
CA LEU A 220 9.39 -21.71 -5.65
C LEU A 220 10.28 -20.47 -5.54
N VAL A 221 11.56 -20.68 -5.24
CA VAL A 221 12.55 -19.62 -5.13
C VAL A 221 13.72 -19.89 -6.08
N THR A 222 13.90 -19.04 -7.09
CA THR A 222 14.95 -19.20 -8.10
C THR A 222 15.54 -17.86 -8.55
N ASP A 223 16.81 -17.88 -8.96
CA ASP A 223 17.47 -16.75 -9.64
C ASP A 223 17.41 -16.86 -11.17
N LYS A 224 16.69 -17.86 -11.70
CA LYS A 224 16.46 -17.99 -13.14
C LYS A 224 15.43 -16.96 -13.62
N LYS A 225 15.60 -16.60 -14.89
CA LYS A 225 14.56 -15.92 -15.67
C LYS A 225 13.60 -16.95 -16.24
N LEU A 226 12.30 -16.71 -16.07
CA LEU A 226 11.24 -17.51 -16.66
C LEU A 226 10.82 -16.86 -17.97
N SER A 227 11.26 -17.44 -19.08
CA SER A 227 11.10 -16.80 -20.39
C SER A 227 10.05 -17.50 -21.25
N ASN A 228 9.97 -18.83 -21.16
CA ASN A 228 9.23 -19.65 -22.13
C ASN A 228 8.13 -20.52 -21.48
N LEU A 229 7.41 -21.27 -22.33
CA LEU A 229 6.33 -22.16 -21.91
C LEU A 229 6.86 -23.40 -21.17
N GLN A 230 8.01 -23.92 -21.60
CA GLN A 230 8.63 -25.12 -21.05
C GLN A 230 9.02 -24.94 -19.59
N ASP A 231 9.53 -23.75 -19.23
CA ASP A 231 9.84 -23.38 -17.84
C ASP A 231 8.58 -23.50 -16.96
N ILE A 232 7.44 -23.00 -17.46
CA ILE A 232 6.16 -23.05 -16.74
C ILE A 232 5.60 -24.47 -16.68
N GLN A 233 5.76 -25.26 -17.73
CA GLN A 233 5.35 -26.67 -17.76
C GLN A 233 6.12 -27.48 -16.71
N ALA A 234 7.45 -27.32 -16.64
CA ALA A 234 8.28 -28.01 -15.65
C ALA A 234 7.84 -27.72 -14.21
N ILE A 235 7.45 -26.49 -13.92
CA ILE A 235 6.92 -26.08 -12.61
C ILE A 235 5.51 -26.66 -12.39
N ALA A 236 4.59 -26.46 -13.35
CA ALA A 236 3.18 -26.82 -13.22
C ALA A 236 2.97 -28.33 -13.07
N GLU A 237 3.73 -29.16 -13.79
CA GLU A 237 3.64 -30.62 -13.69
C GLU A 237 3.91 -31.12 -12.27
N LYS A 238 4.87 -30.52 -11.55
CA LYS A 238 5.23 -30.92 -10.19
C LYS A 238 4.20 -30.48 -9.16
N VAL A 239 3.63 -29.30 -9.33
CA VAL A 239 2.59 -28.76 -8.42
C VAL A 239 1.29 -29.54 -8.58
N LEU A 240 0.79 -29.66 -9.81
CA LEU A 240 -0.49 -30.28 -10.10
C LEU A 240 -0.52 -31.79 -9.79
N SER A 241 0.64 -32.46 -9.84
CA SER A 241 0.74 -33.89 -9.53
C SER A 241 0.80 -34.20 -8.03
N ALA A 242 1.17 -33.24 -7.19
CA ALA A 242 1.44 -33.47 -5.76
C ALA A 242 0.21 -33.18 -4.88
N ALA A 243 -0.38 -32.01 -5.06
CA ALA A 243 -1.60 -31.56 -4.42
C ALA A 243 -2.06 -30.30 -5.17
N ASP A 244 -3.36 -30.15 -5.42
CA ASP A 244 -3.96 -28.97 -6.06
C ASP A 244 -3.89 -27.73 -5.13
N LYS A 245 -2.67 -27.38 -4.71
CA LYS A 245 -2.33 -26.29 -3.81
C LYS A 245 -1.93 -25.06 -4.61
N PRO A 246 -2.16 -23.84 -4.08
CA PRO A 246 -1.66 -22.64 -4.71
C PRO A 246 -0.13 -22.63 -4.79
N ILE A 247 0.44 -21.97 -5.80
CA ILE A 247 1.89 -21.78 -5.92
C ILE A 247 2.25 -20.29 -6.02
N VAL A 248 3.28 -19.92 -5.26
CA VAL A 248 3.98 -18.64 -5.34
C VAL A 248 5.31 -18.86 -6.04
N ILE A 249 5.54 -18.13 -7.13
CA ILE A 249 6.78 -18.20 -7.91
C ILE A 249 7.57 -16.91 -7.69
N ILE A 250 8.77 -17.04 -7.12
CA ILE A 250 9.72 -15.94 -6.92
C ILE A 250 10.93 -16.20 -7.81
N ALA A 251 11.08 -15.38 -8.86
CA ALA A 251 12.09 -15.55 -9.91
C ALA A 251 12.82 -14.24 -10.22
N ASP A 252 14.02 -14.29 -10.79
CA ASP A 252 14.81 -13.10 -11.16
C ASP A 252 14.02 -12.17 -12.09
N GLU A 253 13.44 -12.76 -13.13
CA GLU A 253 12.60 -12.09 -14.10
C GLU A 253 11.54 -13.05 -14.65
N ILE A 254 10.37 -12.50 -15.00
CA ILE A 254 9.27 -13.24 -15.64
C ILE A 254 8.96 -12.49 -16.93
N GLU A 255 9.27 -13.09 -18.07
CA GLU A 255 9.06 -12.46 -19.38
C GLU A 255 7.64 -12.66 -19.89
N ASN A 256 7.29 -11.92 -20.94
CA ASN A 256 5.91 -11.82 -21.45
C ASN A 256 5.29 -13.17 -21.84
N GLN A 257 6.05 -14.11 -22.41
CA GLN A 257 5.49 -15.40 -22.85
C GLN A 257 5.20 -16.32 -21.65
N ALA A 258 6.13 -16.43 -20.70
CA ALA A 258 5.90 -17.12 -19.44
C ALA A 258 4.75 -16.48 -18.65
N LEU A 259 4.73 -15.15 -18.55
CA LEU A 259 3.69 -14.41 -17.86
C LEU A 259 2.31 -14.66 -18.47
N ALA A 260 2.18 -14.55 -19.80
CA ALA A 260 0.91 -14.79 -20.49
C ALA A 260 0.39 -16.21 -20.21
N THR A 261 1.30 -17.19 -20.17
CA THR A 261 0.95 -18.58 -19.84
C THR A 261 0.41 -18.69 -18.41
N LEU A 262 1.10 -18.11 -17.42
CA LEU A 262 0.66 -18.14 -16.02
C LEU A 262 -0.69 -17.45 -15.83
N VAL A 263 -0.88 -16.28 -16.45
CA VAL A 263 -2.14 -15.52 -16.38
C VAL A 263 -3.29 -16.32 -16.99
N VAL A 264 -3.10 -16.92 -18.17
CA VAL A 264 -4.15 -17.72 -18.81
C VAL A 264 -4.52 -18.94 -17.96
N ASN A 265 -3.56 -19.61 -17.34
CA ASN A 265 -3.84 -20.76 -16.47
C ASN A 265 -4.55 -20.35 -15.17
N LYS A 266 -4.17 -19.22 -14.57
CA LYS A 266 -4.88 -18.65 -13.41
C LYS A 266 -6.33 -18.31 -13.75
N LEU A 267 -6.57 -17.61 -14.87
CA LEU A 267 -7.93 -17.22 -15.29
C LEU A 267 -8.81 -18.42 -15.65
N ARG A 268 -8.23 -19.52 -16.14
CA ARG A 268 -8.94 -20.78 -16.40
C ARG A 268 -9.15 -21.62 -15.15
N GLY A 269 -8.55 -21.25 -14.02
CA GLY A 269 -8.59 -22.05 -12.78
C GLY A 269 -7.77 -23.34 -12.85
N THR A 270 -6.92 -23.52 -13.87
CA THR A 270 -6.08 -24.73 -14.01
C THR A 270 -4.86 -24.69 -13.10
N LEU A 271 -4.37 -23.51 -12.75
CA LEU A 271 -3.25 -23.33 -11.82
C LEU A 271 -3.50 -22.09 -10.96
N ASN A 272 -3.62 -22.29 -9.65
CA ASN A 272 -3.72 -21.17 -8.72
C ASN A 272 -2.33 -20.60 -8.43
N VAL A 273 -1.88 -19.64 -9.25
CA VAL A 273 -0.52 -19.09 -9.21
C VAL A 273 -0.47 -17.59 -9.01
N VAL A 274 0.58 -17.12 -8.33
CA VAL A 274 1.07 -15.73 -8.35
C VAL A 274 2.56 -15.73 -8.63
N ALA A 275 3.00 -14.81 -9.49
CA ALA A 275 4.40 -14.66 -9.87
C ALA A 275 4.92 -13.30 -9.42
N ILE A 276 6.11 -13.30 -8.85
CA ILE A 276 6.73 -12.18 -8.12
C ILE A 276 8.19 -12.09 -8.57
N LYS A 277 8.69 -10.87 -8.79
CA LYS A 277 10.12 -10.68 -9.06
C LYS A 277 10.92 -10.79 -7.77
N ALA A 278 12.11 -11.38 -7.86
CA ALA A 278 13.06 -11.47 -6.77
C ALA A 278 13.45 -10.06 -6.26
N PRO A 279 13.45 -9.81 -4.94
CA PRO A 279 13.84 -8.52 -4.39
C PRO A 279 15.35 -8.27 -4.52
N GLY A 280 15.74 -7.00 -4.65
CA GLY A 280 17.14 -6.59 -4.76
C GLY A 280 17.73 -6.74 -6.17
N PHE A 281 19.05 -6.52 -6.27
CA PHE A 281 19.80 -6.54 -7.54
C PHE A 281 21.19 -7.17 -7.33
N GLY A 282 21.74 -7.80 -8.38
CA GLY A 282 23.07 -8.41 -8.35
C GLY A 282 23.22 -9.46 -7.24
N ASP A 283 24.38 -9.50 -6.58
CA ASP A 283 24.67 -10.47 -5.52
C ASP A 283 23.70 -10.36 -4.33
N ARG A 284 23.19 -9.16 -4.05
CA ARG A 284 22.20 -8.95 -2.99
C ARG A 284 20.89 -9.69 -3.28
N LYS A 285 20.51 -9.83 -4.55
CA LYS A 285 19.31 -10.57 -4.94
C LYS A 285 19.43 -12.04 -4.55
N LYS A 286 20.57 -12.67 -4.86
CA LYS A 286 20.84 -14.07 -4.51
C LYS A 286 20.81 -14.27 -3.00
N GLU A 287 21.44 -13.37 -2.27
CA GLU A 287 21.45 -13.36 -0.82
C GLU A 287 20.03 -13.25 -0.21
N MET A 288 19.18 -12.38 -0.76
CA MET A 288 17.79 -12.23 -0.33
C MET A 288 16.92 -13.43 -0.73
N LEU A 289 17.14 -14.03 -1.91
CA LEU A 289 16.47 -15.27 -2.32
C LEU A 289 16.82 -16.42 -1.39
N GLN A 290 18.09 -16.53 -0.97
CA GLN A 290 18.50 -17.50 0.03
C GLN A 290 17.80 -17.25 1.38
N ASP A 291 17.61 -16.00 1.79
CA ASP A 291 16.87 -15.67 3.02
C ASP A 291 15.41 -16.13 2.94
N ILE A 292 14.75 -15.89 1.78
CA ILE A 292 13.38 -16.36 1.52
C ILE A 292 13.31 -17.89 1.54
N ALA A 293 14.27 -18.55 0.90
CA ALA A 293 14.35 -20.01 0.87
C ALA A 293 14.48 -20.60 2.28
N VAL A 294 15.34 -20.02 3.13
CA VAL A 294 15.51 -20.48 4.52
C VAL A 294 14.25 -20.28 5.36
N ILE A 295 13.53 -19.15 5.22
CA ILE A 295 12.28 -18.92 5.98
C ILE A 295 11.16 -19.87 5.53
N THR A 296 11.08 -20.16 4.24
CA THR A 296 10.01 -20.99 3.66
C THR A 296 10.33 -22.48 3.67
N GLY A 297 11.58 -22.85 3.96
CA GLY A 297 12.08 -24.22 3.84
C GLY A 297 12.27 -24.68 2.38
N ALA A 298 12.31 -23.75 1.42
CA ALA A 298 12.58 -24.06 0.02
C ALA A 298 14.07 -24.36 -0.22
N SER A 299 14.35 -25.17 -1.23
CA SER A 299 15.67 -25.23 -1.85
C SER A 299 15.82 -24.05 -2.81
N PHE A 300 16.88 -23.24 -2.65
CA PHE A 300 17.18 -22.18 -3.61
C PHE A 300 17.69 -22.78 -4.93
N ILE A 301 16.91 -22.62 -6.02
CA ILE A 301 17.23 -23.18 -7.33
C ILE A 301 18.06 -22.17 -8.14
N SER A 302 19.35 -22.48 -8.34
CA SER A 302 20.28 -21.68 -9.13
C SER A 302 21.16 -22.52 -10.04
N GLU A 303 21.43 -22.02 -11.24
CA GLU A 303 22.33 -22.68 -12.21
C GLU A 303 23.78 -22.73 -11.72
N GLU A 304 24.19 -21.76 -10.89
CA GLU A 304 25.56 -21.70 -10.35
C GLU A 304 25.87 -22.88 -9.42
N ILE A 305 24.82 -23.47 -8.84
CA ILE A 305 24.88 -24.64 -7.95
C ILE A 305 24.53 -25.93 -8.73
N GLY A 306 24.35 -25.83 -10.05
CA GLY A 306 24.07 -26.96 -10.95
C GLY A 306 22.64 -27.51 -10.86
N ARG A 307 21.69 -26.75 -10.29
CA ARG A 307 20.27 -27.12 -10.23
C ARG A 307 19.49 -26.48 -11.39
N THR A 308 18.57 -27.22 -12.00
CA THR A 308 17.74 -26.73 -13.12
C THR A 308 16.25 -26.84 -12.82
N LEU A 309 15.37 -26.18 -13.59
CA LEU A 309 13.93 -26.23 -13.36
C LEU A 309 13.34 -27.62 -13.62
N GLU A 310 13.91 -28.37 -14.55
CA GLU A 310 13.46 -29.71 -14.92
C GLU A 310 13.78 -30.75 -13.82
N SER A 311 14.77 -30.45 -12.97
CA SER A 311 15.20 -31.31 -11.87
C SER A 311 14.53 -30.99 -10.53
N ILE A 312 13.57 -30.06 -10.51
CA ILE A 312 12.86 -29.69 -9.29
C ILE A 312 11.97 -30.85 -8.83
N GLU A 313 12.04 -31.16 -7.55
CA GLU A 313 11.11 -32.05 -6.85
C GLU A 313 10.21 -31.25 -5.91
N VAL A 314 9.09 -31.86 -5.48
CA VAL A 314 8.15 -31.22 -4.55
C VAL A 314 8.85 -30.87 -3.22
N SER A 315 9.85 -31.65 -2.82
CA SER A 315 10.68 -31.39 -1.63
C SER A 315 11.59 -30.18 -1.77
N ASP A 316 11.85 -29.70 -2.99
CA ASP A 316 12.60 -28.46 -3.21
C ASP A 316 11.70 -27.21 -3.06
N LEU A 317 10.38 -27.37 -3.09
CA LEU A 317 9.44 -26.28 -2.90
C LEU A 317 9.27 -25.99 -1.40
N GLY A 318 9.35 -24.70 -1.05
CA GLY A 318 9.02 -24.25 0.29
C GLY A 318 7.51 -24.23 0.52
N SER A 319 7.13 -23.88 1.75
CA SER A 319 5.74 -23.61 2.09
C SER A 319 5.63 -22.53 3.16
N ALA A 320 4.45 -21.95 3.25
CA ALA A 320 4.05 -21.08 4.33
C ALA A 320 2.57 -21.30 4.61
N LYS A 321 2.08 -20.88 5.77
CA LYS A 321 0.64 -20.88 6.03
C LYS A 321 -0.10 -19.92 5.13
N LYS A 322 0.49 -18.74 4.87
CA LYS A 322 -0.13 -17.72 4.05
C LYS A 322 0.90 -16.82 3.38
N VAL A 323 0.61 -16.44 2.14
CA VAL A 323 1.37 -15.40 1.41
C VAL A 323 0.38 -14.36 0.90
N VAL A 324 0.63 -13.09 1.22
CA VAL A 324 -0.15 -11.94 0.76
C VAL A 324 0.72 -11.11 -0.17
N VAL A 325 0.24 -10.87 -1.38
CA VAL A 325 0.98 -10.15 -2.44
C VAL A 325 0.17 -8.94 -2.87
N SER A 326 0.67 -7.74 -2.61
CA SER A 326 0.10 -6.49 -3.10
C SER A 326 0.81 -6.06 -4.39
N LYS A 327 0.51 -4.85 -4.89
CA LYS A 327 1.22 -4.26 -6.03
C LYS A 327 2.68 -3.94 -5.72
N GLU A 328 2.97 -3.59 -4.46
CA GLU A 328 4.27 -3.02 -4.06
C GLU A 328 5.10 -3.98 -3.21
N GLY A 329 4.47 -4.96 -2.54
CA GLY A 329 5.17 -5.85 -1.61
C GLY A 329 4.57 -7.23 -1.50
N THR A 330 5.35 -8.12 -0.89
CA THR A 330 4.96 -9.49 -0.57
C THR A 330 5.22 -9.76 0.90
N VAL A 331 4.25 -10.36 1.59
CA VAL A 331 4.34 -10.79 2.98
C VAL A 331 4.17 -12.30 3.05
N ILE A 332 5.13 -12.98 3.66
CA ILE A 332 5.10 -14.42 3.96
C ILE A 332 4.84 -14.59 5.46
N VAL A 333 3.78 -15.32 5.80
CA VAL A 333 3.31 -15.53 7.17
C VAL A 333 3.43 -17.00 7.54
N GLU A 334 4.08 -17.30 8.67
CA GLU A 334 4.36 -18.65 9.16
C GLU A 334 5.02 -19.53 8.08
N GLY A 335 6.24 -19.17 7.68
CA GLY A 335 7.06 -20.00 6.79
C GLY A 335 7.47 -21.33 7.42
N SER A 336 7.53 -22.40 6.63
CA SER A 336 7.84 -23.77 7.09
C SER A 336 9.35 -24.05 7.28
N GLY A 337 10.18 -23.01 7.32
CA GLY A 337 11.62 -23.11 7.52
C GLY A 337 11.99 -23.70 8.88
N ILE A 338 13.11 -24.41 8.93
CA ILE A 338 13.61 -24.98 10.18
C ILE A 338 14.20 -23.86 11.04
N LYS A 339 13.69 -23.68 12.27
CA LYS A 339 14.14 -22.62 13.20
C LYS A 339 15.65 -22.58 13.43
N LYS A 340 16.32 -23.74 13.33
CA LYS A 340 17.78 -23.84 13.44
C LYS A 340 18.45 -23.10 12.28
N ASP A 341 18.03 -23.37 11.05
CA ASP A 341 18.62 -22.81 9.83
C ASP A 341 18.36 -21.30 9.75
N ILE A 342 17.18 -20.85 10.16
CA ILE A 342 16.86 -19.42 10.30
C ILE A 342 17.81 -18.75 11.30
N LYS A 343 18.05 -19.35 12.48
CA LYS A 343 18.98 -18.83 13.48
C LYS A 343 20.43 -18.80 12.98
N GLU A 344 20.85 -19.82 12.25
CA GLU A 344 22.19 -19.87 11.65
C GLU A 344 22.36 -18.76 10.60
N ARG A 345 21.35 -18.56 9.75
CA ARG A 345 21.33 -17.47 8.76
C ARG A 345 21.38 -16.08 9.41
N VAL A 346 20.59 -15.87 10.46
CA VAL A 346 20.62 -14.64 11.27
C VAL A 346 22.01 -14.40 11.89
N ALA A 347 22.65 -15.45 12.40
CA ALA A 347 23.99 -15.35 12.98
C ALA A 347 25.08 -15.05 11.93
N GLU A 348 24.93 -15.59 10.72
CA GLU A 348 25.80 -15.30 9.59
C GLU A 348 25.73 -13.83 9.21
N ILE A 349 24.52 -13.29 9.01
CA ILE A 349 24.31 -11.88 8.64
C ILE A 349 24.85 -10.95 9.72
N LYS A 350 24.65 -11.27 11.02
CA LYS A 350 25.24 -10.50 12.13
C LYS A 350 26.77 -10.41 12.03
N LYS A 351 27.45 -11.53 11.74
CA LYS A 351 28.91 -11.53 11.55
C LYS A 351 29.33 -10.71 10.32
N GLN A 352 28.53 -10.71 9.25
CA GLN A 352 28.79 -9.88 8.07
C GLN A 352 28.65 -8.38 8.40
N VAL A 353 27.66 -7.98 9.21
CA VAL A 353 27.49 -6.59 9.67
C VAL A 353 28.72 -6.11 10.45
N GLU A 354 29.24 -6.94 11.36
CA GLU A 354 30.41 -6.60 12.19
C GLU A 354 31.69 -6.46 11.36
N LYS A 355 31.87 -7.32 10.35
CA LYS A 355 33.05 -7.32 9.48
C LYS A 355 33.03 -6.22 8.41
N SER A 356 31.84 -5.74 8.03
CA SER A 356 31.72 -4.72 7.01
C SER A 356 32.34 -3.39 7.47
N THR A 357 33.05 -2.72 6.57
CA THR A 357 33.63 -1.37 6.80
C THR A 357 32.82 -0.28 6.10
N SER A 358 31.88 -0.66 5.23
CA SER A 358 31.02 0.24 4.45
C SER A 358 29.72 0.50 5.20
N ASN A 359 29.41 1.78 5.45
CA ASN A 359 28.15 2.16 6.10
C ASN A 359 26.92 1.74 5.28
N TYR A 360 27.02 1.83 3.95
CA TYR A 360 25.97 1.39 3.03
C TYR A 360 25.70 -0.12 3.16
N ASP A 361 26.75 -0.94 3.18
CA ASP A 361 26.58 -2.39 3.30
C ASP A 361 26.05 -2.79 4.69
N LYS A 362 26.47 -2.09 5.75
CA LYS A 362 25.92 -2.29 7.10
C LYS A 362 24.42 -2.02 7.15
N GLU A 363 23.98 -0.90 6.60
CA GLU A 363 22.57 -0.54 6.53
C GLU A 363 21.76 -1.61 5.78
N LYS A 364 22.27 -2.08 4.64
CA LYS A 364 21.59 -3.11 3.83
C LYS A 364 21.59 -4.51 4.48
N LEU A 365 22.63 -4.86 5.23
CA LEU A 365 22.66 -6.09 6.01
C LEU A 365 21.73 -6.00 7.23
N GLN A 366 21.61 -4.83 7.86
CA GLN A 366 20.66 -4.57 8.94
C GLN A 366 19.21 -4.68 8.46
N GLU A 367 18.88 -4.17 7.27
CA GLU A 367 17.56 -4.33 6.65
C GLU A 367 17.20 -5.83 6.49
N ARG A 368 18.14 -6.64 5.96
CA ARG A 368 17.94 -8.09 5.82
C ARG A 368 17.76 -8.77 7.18
N LEU A 369 18.60 -8.40 8.14
CA LEU A 369 18.55 -8.94 9.49
C LEU A 369 17.20 -8.64 10.16
N ALA A 370 16.68 -7.43 10.00
CA ALA A 370 15.38 -7.02 10.52
C ALA A 370 14.25 -7.84 9.87
N LYS A 371 14.28 -8.01 8.53
CA LYS A 371 13.30 -8.82 7.80
C LYS A 371 13.31 -10.30 8.19
N LEU A 372 14.46 -10.86 8.58
CA LEU A 372 14.60 -12.24 9.07
C LEU A 372 14.26 -12.41 10.56
N SER A 373 14.48 -11.37 11.38
CA SER A 373 14.39 -11.48 12.84
C SER A 373 13.13 -10.84 13.43
N GLY A 374 12.49 -9.90 12.72
CA GLY A 374 11.40 -9.06 13.20
C GLY A 374 10.06 -9.77 13.34
N GLY A 375 9.90 -10.93 12.70
CA GLY A 375 8.64 -11.68 12.69
C GLY A 375 7.49 -10.91 12.03
N VAL A 376 6.31 -11.51 12.06
CA VAL A 376 5.05 -10.95 11.55
C VAL A 376 4.03 -11.00 12.67
N ALA A 377 3.48 -9.84 13.03
CA ALA A 377 2.31 -9.75 13.89
C ALA A 377 1.04 -9.82 13.04
N ILE A 378 0.14 -10.72 13.40
CA ILE A 378 -1.17 -10.89 12.78
C ILE A 378 -2.21 -10.38 13.75
N ILE A 379 -2.92 -9.32 13.37
CA ILE A 379 -4.08 -8.82 14.11
C ILE A 379 -5.32 -9.47 13.50
N LYS A 380 -6.00 -10.31 14.27
CA LYS A 380 -7.26 -10.94 13.88
C LYS A 380 -8.40 -10.11 14.44
N VAL A 381 -9.23 -9.54 13.57
CA VAL A 381 -10.37 -8.71 13.98
C VAL A 381 -11.62 -9.57 14.12
N GLY A 382 -12.20 -9.57 15.31
CA GLY A 382 -13.47 -10.20 15.62
C GLY A 382 -14.64 -9.25 15.46
N ALA A 383 -15.77 -9.77 14.98
CA ALA A 383 -17.01 -9.02 14.85
C ALA A 383 -18.24 -9.94 14.95
N ALA A 384 -19.44 -9.35 15.07
CA ALA A 384 -20.70 -10.11 15.18
C ALA A 384 -21.30 -10.48 13.82
N SER A 385 -20.85 -9.83 12.74
CA SER A 385 -21.25 -10.14 11.37
C SER A 385 -20.07 -9.97 10.41
N GLU A 386 -20.14 -10.60 9.24
CA GLU A 386 -19.11 -10.47 8.18
C GLU A 386 -18.95 -9.02 7.71
N ILE A 387 -20.04 -8.25 7.67
CA ILE A 387 -20.03 -6.85 7.25
C ILE A 387 -19.22 -6.01 8.25
N GLU A 388 -19.46 -6.21 9.54
CA GLU A 388 -18.71 -5.54 10.60
C GLU A 388 -17.24 -6.00 10.63
N ALA A 389 -16.97 -7.29 10.40
CA ALA A 389 -15.59 -7.81 10.35
C ALA A 389 -14.79 -7.12 9.24
N LYS A 390 -15.38 -7.00 8.05
CA LYS A 390 -14.75 -6.33 6.90
C LYS A 390 -14.48 -4.85 7.13
N GLU A 391 -15.48 -4.12 7.65
CA GLU A 391 -15.30 -2.69 7.95
C GLU A 391 -14.25 -2.50 9.06
N LYS A 392 -14.28 -3.33 10.10
CA LYS A 392 -13.28 -3.29 11.18
C LYS A 392 -11.88 -3.64 10.67
N LYS A 393 -11.75 -4.62 9.78
CA LYS A 393 -10.49 -5.00 9.13
C LYS A 393 -9.90 -3.81 8.37
N GLN A 394 -10.70 -3.16 7.52
CA GLN A 394 -10.27 -1.97 6.76
C GLN A 394 -9.79 -0.87 7.70
N ARG A 395 -10.59 -0.57 8.73
CA ARG A 395 -10.26 0.45 9.73
C ARG A 395 -8.95 0.17 10.48
N VAL A 396 -8.70 -1.09 10.85
CA VAL A 396 -7.44 -1.51 11.48
C VAL A 396 -6.27 -1.40 10.52
N GLN A 397 -6.46 -1.76 9.25
CA GLN A 397 -5.43 -1.62 8.22
C GLN A 397 -5.02 -0.16 8.01
N ASP A 398 -5.99 0.75 7.92
CA ASP A 398 -5.75 2.19 7.80
C ASP A 398 -5.00 2.72 9.02
N ALA A 399 -5.40 2.29 10.23
CA ALA A 399 -4.75 2.68 11.46
C ALA A 399 -3.30 2.20 11.57
N ILE A 400 -3.00 0.98 11.09
CA ILE A 400 -1.61 0.46 11.02
C ILE A 400 -0.78 1.30 10.06
N ASN A 401 -1.30 1.59 8.87
CA ASN A 401 -0.57 2.34 7.85
C ASN A 401 -0.28 3.78 8.32
N ALA A 402 -1.28 4.46 8.88
CA ALA A 402 -1.12 5.80 9.46
C ALA A 402 -0.11 5.82 10.61
N THR A 403 -0.14 4.79 11.47
CA THR A 403 0.81 4.64 12.58
C THR A 403 2.24 4.46 12.08
N ARG A 404 2.44 3.65 11.02
CA ARG A 404 3.75 3.47 10.39
C ARG A 404 4.28 4.80 9.82
N ALA A 405 3.46 5.53 9.07
CA ALA A 405 3.83 6.84 8.53
C ALA A 405 4.20 7.84 9.65
N ALA A 406 3.47 7.82 10.76
CA ALA A 406 3.74 8.67 11.91
C ALA A 406 5.06 8.31 12.62
N ILE A 407 5.43 7.03 12.68
CA ILE A 407 6.72 6.58 13.24
C ILE A 407 7.90 7.08 12.39
N GLU A 408 7.71 7.17 11.07
CA GLU A 408 8.75 7.59 10.11
C GLU A 408 8.91 9.12 10.07
N GLU A 409 7.83 9.86 9.80
CA GLU A 409 7.87 11.30 9.55
C GLU A 409 7.49 12.16 10.77
N GLY A 410 6.95 11.54 11.82
CA GLY A 410 6.40 12.21 13.00
C GLY A 410 4.95 12.65 12.82
N VAL A 411 4.44 13.40 13.80
CA VAL A 411 3.05 13.88 13.84
C VAL A 411 2.96 15.39 13.92
N VAL A 412 1.86 15.93 13.42
CA VAL A 412 1.48 17.35 13.57
C VAL A 412 0.09 17.46 14.21
N ALA A 413 -0.29 18.67 14.62
CA ALA A 413 -1.62 18.90 15.19
C ALA A 413 -2.75 18.54 14.20
N GLY A 414 -3.62 17.61 14.59
CA GLY A 414 -4.75 17.13 13.77
C GLY A 414 -5.91 18.12 13.61
N GLY A 415 -7.03 17.64 13.07
CA GLY A 415 -8.25 18.44 12.91
C GLY A 415 -8.12 19.63 11.93
N GLY A 416 -7.15 19.58 11.02
CA GLY A 416 -6.82 20.68 10.10
C GLY A 416 -6.04 21.83 10.74
N LEU A 417 -5.75 21.78 12.04
CA LEU A 417 -5.07 22.87 12.76
C LEU A 417 -3.63 23.06 12.28
N ALA A 418 -2.92 21.99 11.92
CA ALA A 418 -1.59 22.11 11.33
C ALA A 418 -1.62 22.98 10.05
N PHE A 419 -2.54 22.72 9.13
CA PHE A 419 -2.73 23.51 7.91
C PHE A 419 -3.08 24.97 8.22
N HIS A 420 -4.03 25.18 9.13
CA HIS A 420 -4.44 26.52 9.56
C HIS A 420 -3.27 27.31 10.17
N ASN A 421 -2.42 26.67 10.97
CA ASN A 421 -1.30 27.32 11.63
C ASN A 421 -0.14 27.63 10.69
N VAL A 422 0.12 26.77 9.70
CA VAL A 422 1.22 27.01 8.74
C VAL A 422 0.86 28.01 7.66
N LYS A 423 -0.43 28.26 7.35
CA LYS A 423 -0.81 29.18 6.27
C LYS A 423 -0.18 30.58 6.39
N LYS A 424 0.09 31.05 7.61
CA LYS A 424 0.75 32.34 7.89
C LYS A 424 2.14 32.48 7.26
N VAL A 425 2.81 31.37 6.94
CA VAL A 425 4.11 31.42 6.24
C VAL A 425 3.98 31.96 4.82
N LEU A 426 2.78 31.86 4.23
CA LEU A 426 2.48 32.37 2.90
C LEU A 426 2.37 33.91 2.89
N ASP A 427 2.06 34.54 4.03
CA ASP A 427 1.90 36.00 4.16
C ASP A 427 3.19 36.77 3.84
N ASN A 428 4.33 36.11 3.99
CA ASN A 428 5.65 36.67 3.73
C ASN A 428 6.11 36.51 2.27
N ILE A 429 5.35 35.79 1.45
CA ILE A 429 5.69 35.53 0.05
C ILE A 429 5.10 36.66 -0.80
N LYS A 430 6.00 37.40 -1.46
CA LYS A 430 5.64 38.43 -2.45
C LYS A 430 6.29 38.06 -3.77
N LEU A 431 5.46 37.81 -4.78
CA LEU A 431 5.87 37.51 -6.14
C LEU A 431 5.62 38.74 -7.02
N GLU A 432 6.47 38.93 -8.03
CA GLU A 432 6.33 40.03 -8.99
C GLU A 432 5.17 39.81 -9.97
N ASP A 433 4.93 38.55 -10.35
CA ASP A 433 3.79 38.16 -11.16
C ASP A 433 2.52 38.10 -10.29
N ILE A 434 1.54 38.94 -10.64
CA ILE A 434 0.26 39.07 -9.93
C ILE A 434 -0.53 37.76 -9.94
N ASP A 435 -0.48 37.00 -11.04
CA ASP A 435 -1.19 35.72 -11.16
C ASP A 435 -0.50 34.62 -10.35
N GLU A 436 0.84 34.65 -10.24
CA GLU A 436 1.53 33.77 -9.29
C GLU A 436 1.21 34.15 -7.84
N GLN A 437 1.13 35.44 -7.52
CA GLN A 437 0.71 35.90 -6.20
C GLN A 437 -0.72 35.43 -5.88
N LEU A 438 -1.62 35.48 -6.86
CA LEU A 438 -2.98 34.94 -6.73
C LEU A 438 -2.99 33.44 -6.43
N GLY A 439 -2.07 32.66 -7.00
CA GLY A 439 -1.89 31.25 -6.66
C GLY A 439 -1.56 31.03 -5.17
N ILE A 440 -0.69 31.88 -4.60
CA ILE A 440 -0.37 31.85 -3.16
C ILE A 440 -1.61 32.18 -2.31
N GLU A 441 -2.38 33.19 -2.73
CA GLU A 441 -3.60 33.61 -2.02
C GLU A 441 -4.70 32.54 -2.07
N ILE A 442 -4.85 31.86 -3.20
CA ILE A 442 -5.75 30.69 -3.33
C ILE A 442 -5.34 29.64 -2.31
N LEU A 443 -4.07 29.24 -2.27
CA LEU A 443 -3.59 28.23 -1.32
C LEU A 443 -3.82 28.66 0.13
N ARG A 444 -3.52 29.92 0.47
CA ARG A 444 -3.77 30.48 1.81
C ARG A 444 -5.24 30.39 2.21
N SER A 445 -6.14 30.68 1.28
CA SER A 445 -7.59 30.57 1.49
C SER A 445 -8.03 29.13 1.71
N VAL A 446 -7.48 28.19 0.92
CA VAL A 446 -7.80 26.74 1.05
C VAL A 446 -7.31 26.16 2.38
N LEU A 447 -6.15 26.59 2.88
CA LEU A 447 -5.59 26.12 4.14
C LEU A 447 -6.21 26.83 5.37
N SER A 448 -7.18 27.72 5.18
CA SER A 448 -7.81 28.48 6.27
C SER A 448 -8.90 27.71 6.98
#